data_AF-A0A1V5WE28-F1
#
_entry.id   AF-A0A1V5WE28-F1
#
_cell.length_a   1.000
_cell.length_b   1.000
_cell.length_c   1.000
_cell.angle_alpha   90.00
_cell.angle_beta   90.00
_cell.angle_gamma   90.00
#
_symmetry.space_group_name_H-M   'P 1'
#
loop_
_entity.id
_entity.type
_entity.pdbx_description
1 polymer ?
#
loop_
_entity_poly.entity_id
_entity_poly.type
_entity_poly.pdbx_seq_one_letter_code
_entity_poly.pdbx_strand_id
1 'polypeptide(L)'
;MEKTALELFCGTKSFSKVADKYGYKTTTLDNQQEFNPTILQDILDVPDNYFGYFDIVWASPPCTAFSVAAIGRNWERKSDGLLYPKSDGAVLGIEILKKTIKLIENIKPKYWFIENPRGAMRKMPEVSNYHRRTVTYCQYGDTRMKPTDIWTNFTEWKSKAPCKNGDSCHISAPRGSRTGTQGLKGAKERSVIPENLFIEIFEQLSKLKDNK
;
A
#
# COMPACT_ATOMS: atom_id res chain seq x y z
N MET A 1 -9.35 -25.87 4.42
CA MET A 1 -9.99 -24.75 3.70
C MET A 1 -8.96 -24.13 2.78
N GLU A 2 -9.36 -23.76 1.56
CA GLU A 2 -8.51 -23.06 0.59
C GLU A 2 -8.07 -21.70 1.17
N LYS A 3 -6.79 -21.34 1.06
CA LYS A 3 -6.32 -20.02 1.52
C LYS A 3 -6.74 -18.96 0.49
N THR A 4 -7.31 -17.85 0.93
CA THR A 4 -7.82 -16.81 0.03
C THR A 4 -7.21 -15.44 0.32
N ALA A 5 -6.93 -14.66 -0.72
CA ALA A 5 -6.41 -13.31 -0.57
C ALA A 5 -7.10 -12.33 -1.52
N LEU A 6 -7.25 -11.09 -1.07
CA LEU A 6 -7.80 -9.98 -1.86
C LEU A 6 -6.74 -8.89 -2.04
N GLU A 7 -6.50 -8.47 -3.28
CA GLU A 7 -5.66 -7.32 -3.61
C GLU A 7 -6.52 -6.18 -4.14
N LEU A 8 -6.73 -5.14 -3.33
CA LEU A 8 -7.40 -3.90 -3.71
C LEU A 8 -6.39 -2.94 -4.36
N PHE A 9 -6.78 -2.33 -5.49
CA PHE A 9 -5.91 -1.49 -6.33
C PHE A 9 -4.70 -2.29 -6.85
N CYS A 10 -4.98 -3.41 -7.52
CA CYS A 10 -3.95 -4.41 -7.77
C CYS A 10 -2.82 -3.94 -8.70
N GLY A 11 -3.06 -3.00 -9.60
CA GLY A 11 -2.04 -2.55 -10.54
C GLY A 11 -1.35 -3.72 -11.26
N THR A 12 -0.02 -3.81 -11.13
CA THR A 12 0.77 -4.91 -11.72
C THR A 12 0.68 -6.25 -10.98
N LYS A 13 -0.24 -6.39 -10.02
CA LYS A 13 -0.49 -7.58 -9.18
C LYS A 13 0.74 -8.00 -8.39
N SER A 14 1.47 -7.02 -7.85
CA SER A 14 2.74 -7.28 -7.16
C SER A 14 2.54 -8.16 -5.92
N PHE A 15 1.44 -7.99 -5.19
CA PHE A 15 1.10 -8.85 -4.05
C PHE A 15 0.60 -10.22 -4.52
N SER A 16 -0.38 -10.27 -5.43
CA SER A 16 -1.01 -11.54 -5.82
C SER A 16 -0.03 -12.54 -6.43
N LYS A 17 0.93 -12.08 -7.25
CA LYS A 17 1.98 -12.92 -7.83
C LYS A 17 2.81 -13.67 -6.78
N VAL A 18 2.98 -13.09 -5.60
CA VAL A 18 3.70 -13.73 -4.49
C VAL A 18 2.73 -14.58 -3.68
N ALA A 19 1.54 -14.07 -3.38
CA ALA A 19 0.52 -14.80 -2.63
C ALA A 19 0.20 -16.17 -3.26
N ASP A 20 0.10 -16.24 -4.59
CA ASP A 20 -0.12 -17.48 -5.34
C ASP A 20 0.98 -18.52 -5.06
N LYS A 21 2.25 -18.11 -4.96
CA LYS A 21 3.39 -19.00 -4.63
C LYS A 21 3.31 -19.56 -3.21
N TYR A 22 2.61 -18.88 -2.30
CA TYR A 22 2.34 -19.34 -0.92
C TYR A 22 0.99 -20.08 -0.78
N GLY A 23 0.37 -20.41 -1.92
CA GLY A 23 -0.86 -21.21 -2.01
C GLY A 23 -2.13 -20.45 -1.68
N TYR A 24 -2.13 -19.11 -1.81
CA TYR A 24 -3.36 -18.32 -1.74
C TYR A 24 -4.01 -18.26 -3.12
N LYS A 25 -5.33 -18.42 -3.16
CA LYS A 25 -6.14 -18.05 -4.31
C LYS A 25 -6.46 -16.57 -4.23
N THR A 26 -6.03 -15.81 -5.23
CA THR A 26 -6.12 -14.36 -5.24
C THR A 26 -7.33 -13.84 -6.01
N THR A 27 -8.03 -12.87 -5.42
CA THR A 27 -9.02 -12.02 -6.09
C THR A 27 -8.42 -10.62 -6.18
N THR A 28 -8.50 -9.99 -7.34
CA THR A 28 -7.90 -8.67 -7.59
C THR A 28 -8.95 -7.66 -8.01
N LEU A 29 -8.91 -6.45 -7.46
CA LEU A 29 -9.78 -5.33 -7.81
C LEU A 29 -8.96 -4.14 -8.29
N ASP A 30 -9.35 -3.56 -9.42
CA ASP A 30 -8.80 -2.32 -9.95
C ASP A 30 -9.82 -1.64 -10.87
N ASN A 31 -9.69 -0.34 -11.12
CA ASN A 31 -10.56 0.38 -12.06
C ASN A 31 -9.92 0.55 -13.45
N GLN A 32 -8.69 0.06 -13.65
CA GLN A 32 -8.01 0.11 -14.95
C GLN A 32 -7.97 -1.26 -15.61
N GLN A 33 -8.66 -1.37 -16.76
CA GLN A 33 -8.73 -2.60 -17.56
C GLN A 33 -7.35 -3.13 -17.99
N GLU A 34 -6.36 -2.25 -18.17
CA GLU A 34 -4.99 -2.62 -18.57
C GLU A 34 -4.27 -3.53 -17.56
N PHE A 35 -4.74 -3.58 -16.31
CA PHE A 35 -4.21 -4.46 -15.27
C PHE A 35 -4.90 -5.83 -15.23
N ASN A 36 -5.96 -6.01 -16.03
CA ASN A 36 -6.74 -7.24 -16.11
C ASN A 36 -7.16 -7.78 -14.72
N PRO A 37 -7.81 -6.97 -13.86
CA PRO A 37 -8.22 -7.41 -12.52
C PRO A 37 -9.31 -8.49 -12.60
N THR A 38 -9.48 -9.26 -11.52
CA THR A 38 -10.62 -10.18 -11.37
C THR A 38 -11.95 -9.42 -11.36
N ILE A 39 -11.93 -8.22 -10.76
CA ILE A 39 -13.06 -7.30 -10.66
C ILE A 39 -12.61 -5.95 -11.21
N LEU A 40 -13.14 -5.55 -12.37
CA LEU A 40 -12.92 -4.23 -12.94
C LEU A 40 -13.99 -3.26 -12.43
N GLN A 41 -13.67 -2.51 -11.37
CA GLN A 41 -14.62 -1.57 -10.76
C GLN A 41 -13.88 -0.50 -9.95
N ASP A 42 -14.43 0.72 -9.90
CA ASP A 42 -13.98 1.72 -8.93
C ASP A 42 -14.38 1.30 -7.52
N ILE A 43 -13.45 1.41 -6.57
CA ILE A 43 -13.69 1.01 -5.19
C ILE A 43 -14.86 1.79 -4.55
N LEU A 44 -15.09 3.03 -4.96
CA LEU A 44 -16.17 3.85 -4.43
C LEU A 44 -17.54 3.31 -4.83
N ASP A 45 -17.62 2.61 -5.97
CA ASP A 45 -18.84 1.99 -6.47
C ASP A 45 -19.07 0.57 -5.93
N VAL A 46 -18.08 -0.02 -5.23
CA VAL A 46 -18.20 -1.36 -4.65
C VAL A 46 -19.14 -1.31 -3.45
N PRO A 47 -20.22 -2.12 -3.40
CA PRO A 47 -21.08 -2.19 -2.21
C PRO A 47 -20.31 -2.60 -0.95
N ASP A 48 -20.67 -2.05 0.20
CA ASP A 48 -19.99 -2.30 1.48
C ASP A 48 -19.94 -3.79 1.87
N ASN A 49 -20.95 -4.57 1.46
CA ASN A 49 -21.10 -6.00 1.73
C ASN A 49 -20.76 -6.89 0.52
N TYR A 50 -20.08 -6.34 -0.50
CA TYR A 50 -19.76 -7.05 -1.74
C TYR A 50 -18.84 -8.26 -1.50
N PHE A 51 -17.88 -8.12 -0.60
CA PHE A 51 -16.90 -9.16 -0.31
C PHE A 51 -17.32 -10.01 0.89
N GLY A 52 -17.15 -11.32 0.75
CA GLY A 52 -17.15 -12.26 1.87
C GLY A 52 -15.82 -12.25 2.63
N TYR A 53 -15.55 -13.34 3.35
CA TYR A 53 -14.30 -13.51 4.10
C TYR A 53 -13.09 -13.77 3.17
N PHE A 54 -11.94 -13.18 3.54
CA PHE A 54 -10.62 -13.49 2.98
C PHE A 54 -9.62 -13.70 4.12
N ASP A 55 -8.63 -14.58 3.94
CA ASP A 55 -7.58 -14.73 4.95
C ASP A 55 -6.67 -13.50 5.01
N ILE A 56 -6.37 -12.90 3.86
CA ILE A 56 -5.49 -11.73 3.75
C ILE A 56 -6.10 -10.70 2.81
N VAL A 57 -6.09 -9.43 3.23
CA VAL A 57 -6.37 -8.29 2.34
C VAL A 57 -5.12 -7.41 2.21
N TRP A 58 -4.70 -7.15 0.99
CA TRP A 58 -3.69 -6.13 0.68
C TRP A 58 -4.35 -4.98 -0.09
N ALA A 59 -4.10 -3.75 0.31
CA ALA A 59 -4.61 -2.57 -0.37
C ALA A 59 -3.49 -1.55 -0.64
N SER A 60 -3.40 -1.06 -1.87
CA SER A 60 -2.44 0.00 -2.25
C SER A 60 -3.18 1.23 -2.82
N PRO A 61 -3.99 1.94 -2.01
CA PRO A 61 -4.81 3.05 -2.51
C PRO A 61 -3.95 4.11 -3.25
N PRO A 62 -4.49 4.75 -4.31
CA PRO A 62 -3.75 5.70 -5.14
C PRO A 62 -2.99 6.76 -4.34
N CYS A 63 -1.69 6.90 -4.59
CA CYS A 63 -0.83 7.83 -3.87
C CYS A 63 -0.91 9.29 -4.35
N THR A 64 -1.72 9.59 -5.38
CA THR A 64 -1.82 10.91 -6.02
C THR A 64 -2.31 12.00 -5.08
N ALA A 65 -3.14 11.65 -4.10
CA ALA A 65 -3.63 12.58 -3.08
C ALA A 65 -2.58 12.83 -1.97
N PHE A 66 -1.88 11.79 -1.54
CA PHE A 66 -1.12 11.78 -0.29
C PHE A 66 0.41 11.87 -0.45
N SER A 67 0.95 11.70 -1.66
CA SER A 67 2.39 11.73 -1.90
C SER A 67 3.03 13.08 -1.51
N VAL A 68 4.32 13.07 -1.15
CA VAL A 68 5.07 14.29 -0.80
C VAL A 68 4.98 15.37 -1.89
N ALA A 69 5.04 14.96 -3.16
CA ALA A 69 4.92 15.89 -4.29
C ALA A 69 3.54 16.55 -4.39
N ALA A 70 2.50 15.92 -3.85
CA ALA A 70 1.15 16.43 -3.86
C ALA A 70 0.80 17.29 -2.63
N ILE A 71 1.62 17.27 -1.56
CA ILE A 71 1.28 17.90 -0.27
C ILE A 71 0.92 19.37 -0.42
N GLY A 72 1.79 20.17 -1.04
CA GLY A 72 1.58 21.62 -1.14
C GLY A 72 0.34 22.02 -1.96
N ARG A 73 -0.05 21.19 -2.93
CA ARG A 73 -1.26 21.40 -3.76
C ARG A 73 -2.53 20.94 -3.05
N ASN A 74 -2.46 19.82 -2.33
CA ASN A 74 -3.63 19.12 -1.84
C ASN A 74 -3.97 19.41 -0.39
N TRP A 75 -3.04 19.91 0.41
CA TRP A 75 -3.20 19.95 1.86
C TRP A 75 -2.83 21.31 2.46
N GLU A 76 -3.62 21.72 3.44
CA GLU A 76 -3.35 22.83 4.35
C GLU A 76 -2.89 22.30 5.68
N ARG A 77 -1.77 22.82 6.18
CA ARG A 77 -1.47 22.68 7.60
C ARG A 77 -2.14 23.82 8.35
N LYS A 78 -3.03 23.48 9.29
CA LYS A 78 -3.63 24.46 10.22
C LYS A 78 -2.86 24.52 11.54
N SER A 79 -3.26 25.43 12.41
CA SER A 79 -2.61 25.74 13.70
C SER A 79 -2.58 24.56 14.67
N ASP A 80 -3.54 23.62 14.55
CA ASP A 80 -3.59 22.36 15.29
C ASP A 80 -2.54 21.32 14.84
N GLY A 81 -1.80 21.62 13.77
CA GLY A 81 -0.77 20.77 13.21
C GLY A 81 -1.29 19.64 12.31
N LEU A 82 -2.61 19.55 12.09
CA LEU A 82 -3.25 18.59 11.20
C LEU A 82 -3.23 19.08 9.74
N LEU A 83 -3.46 18.13 8.83
CA LEU A 83 -3.59 18.39 7.40
C LEU A 83 -5.06 18.37 6.99
N TYR A 84 -5.51 19.45 6.35
CA TYR A 84 -6.86 19.61 5.83
C TYR A 84 -6.85 19.61 4.30
N PRO A 85 -7.82 18.98 3.63
CA PRO A 85 -7.87 18.96 2.16
C PRO A 85 -8.11 20.38 1.60
N LYS A 86 -7.32 20.75 0.58
CA LYS A 86 -7.45 22.01 -0.20
C LYS A 86 -8.03 21.80 -1.60
N SER A 87 -8.08 20.56 -2.07
CA SER A 87 -8.44 20.23 -3.44
C SER A 87 -9.41 19.05 -3.49
N ASP A 88 -10.20 18.98 -4.56
CA ASP A 88 -11.11 17.85 -4.80
C ASP A 88 -10.36 16.51 -4.84
N GLY A 89 -9.13 16.52 -5.36
CA GLY A 89 -8.27 15.33 -5.35
C GLY A 89 -7.86 14.88 -3.94
N ALA A 90 -7.72 15.80 -2.99
CA ALA A 90 -7.47 15.48 -1.60
C ALA A 90 -8.72 14.89 -0.92
N VAL A 91 -9.88 15.50 -1.18
CA VAL A 91 -11.18 15.01 -0.70
C VAL A 91 -11.45 13.59 -1.24
N LEU A 92 -11.29 13.38 -2.54
CA LEU A 92 -11.44 12.07 -3.16
C LEU A 92 -10.47 11.03 -2.57
N GLY A 93 -9.23 11.42 -2.30
CA GLY A 93 -8.25 10.54 -1.65
C GLY A 93 -8.68 10.09 -0.26
N ILE A 94 -9.31 10.98 0.53
CA ILE A 94 -9.88 10.63 1.84
C ILE A 94 -11.05 9.66 1.68
N GLU A 95 -11.96 9.91 0.75
CA GLU A 95 -13.12 9.02 0.53
C GLU A 95 -12.70 7.63 0.07
N ILE A 96 -11.70 7.53 -0.82
CA ILE A 96 -11.11 6.24 -1.22
C ILE A 96 -10.49 5.53 -0.01
N LEU A 97 -9.78 6.25 0.86
CA LEU A 97 -9.19 5.68 2.07
C LEU A 97 -10.26 5.16 3.04
N LYS A 98 -11.27 5.97 3.35
CA LYS A 98 -12.39 5.57 4.20
C LYS A 98 -13.10 4.34 3.64
N LYS A 99 -13.37 4.33 2.33
CA LYS A 99 -13.99 3.19 1.66
C LYS A 99 -13.14 1.92 1.77
N THR A 100 -11.83 2.04 1.56
CA THR A 100 -10.86 0.93 1.69
C THR A 100 -10.91 0.33 3.10
N ILE A 101 -10.84 1.18 4.13
CA ILE A 101 -10.92 0.76 5.52
C ILE A 101 -12.27 0.09 5.80
N LYS A 102 -13.36 0.69 5.35
CA LYS A 102 -14.72 0.17 5.55
C LYS A 102 -14.88 -1.24 4.96
N LEU A 103 -14.36 -1.48 3.76
CA LEU A 103 -14.36 -2.81 3.15
C LEU A 103 -13.54 -3.80 3.98
N ILE A 104 -12.34 -3.44 4.43
CA ILE A 104 -11.51 -4.30 5.30
C ILE A 104 -12.23 -4.64 6.61
N GLU A 105 -12.88 -3.66 7.24
CA GLU A 105 -13.65 -3.85 8.48
C GLU A 105 -14.87 -4.76 8.29
N ASN A 106 -15.50 -4.74 7.12
CA ASN A 106 -16.62 -5.61 6.79
C ASN A 106 -16.15 -7.04 6.45
N ILE A 107 -15.04 -7.17 5.70
CA ILE A 107 -14.42 -8.47 5.35
C ILE A 107 -13.93 -9.20 6.60
N LYS A 108 -13.43 -8.45 7.60
CA LYS A 108 -12.82 -8.98 8.83
C LYS A 108 -11.75 -10.04 8.54
N PRO A 109 -10.75 -9.74 7.70
CA PRO A 109 -9.76 -10.74 7.34
C PRO A 109 -8.87 -11.08 8.53
N LYS A 110 -8.24 -12.26 8.48
CA LYS A 110 -7.27 -12.64 9.51
C LYS A 110 -6.11 -11.65 9.56
N TYR A 111 -5.57 -11.27 8.40
CA TYR A 111 -4.57 -10.21 8.28
C TYR A 111 -4.94 -9.20 7.21
N TRP A 112 -4.59 -7.93 7.41
CA TRP A 112 -4.74 -6.90 6.39
C TRP A 112 -3.55 -5.96 6.37
N PHE A 113 -3.32 -5.35 5.21
CA PHE A 113 -2.24 -4.40 4.97
C PHE A 113 -2.76 -3.27 4.08
N ILE A 114 -2.44 -2.03 4.44
CA ILE A 114 -2.66 -0.85 3.60
C ILE A 114 -1.29 -0.23 3.34
N GLU A 115 -0.90 -0.10 2.08
CA GLU A 115 0.36 0.48 1.64
C GLU A 115 0.14 1.89 1.08
N ASN A 116 0.99 2.83 1.48
CA ASN A 116 1.09 4.09 0.76
C ASN A 116 2.51 4.67 0.90
N PRO A 117 3.03 5.37 -0.14
CA PRO A 117 4.27 6.12 0.00
C PRO A 117 4.25 7.04 1.22
N ARG A 118 5.38 7.13 1.93
CA ARG A 118 5.47 7.96 3.13
C ARG A 118 5.15 9.42 2.80
N GLY A 119 4.00 9.91 3.25
CA GLY A 119 3.46 11.21 2.88
C GLY A 119 2.38 11.71 3.84
N ALA A 120 1.36 12.39 3.31
CA ALA A 120 0.27 12.99 4.09
C ALA A 120 -0.64 11.95 4.74
N MET A 121 -0.81 10.75 4.15
CA MET A 121 -1.72 9.72 4.66
C MET A 121 -1.47 9.37 6.13
N ARG A 122 -0.20 9.38 6.57
CA ARG A 122 0.18 9.11 7.98
C ARG A 122 -0.26 10.16 9.00
N LYS A 123 -0.82 11.27 8.53
CA LYS A 123 -1.39 12.36 9.34
C LYS A 123 -2.91 12.33 9.32
N MET A 124 -3.52 11.39 8.62
CA MET A 124 -4.97 11.24 8.52
C MET A 124 -5.53 10.56 9.77
N PRO A 125 -6.64 11.07 10.34
CA PRO A 125 -7.31 10.42 11.47
C PRO A 125 -7.70 8.96 11.20
N GLU A 126 -8.08 8.65 9.95
CA GLU A 126 -8.53 7.34 9.51
C GLU A 126 -7.52 6.22 9.76
N VAL A 127 -6.22 6.54 9.85
CA VAL A 127 -5.14 5.56 10.08
C VAL A 127 -4.35 5.80 11.36
N SER A 128 -4.79 6.73 12.22
CA SER A 128 -4.02 7.15 13.40
C SER A 128 -3.84 6.04 14.43
N ASN A 129 -4.80 5.13 14.52
CA ASN A 129 -4.84 4.07 15.54
C ASN A 129 -4.30 2.72 15.04
N TYR A 130 -3.88 2.64 13.78
CA TYR A 130 -3.36 1.40 13.21
C TYR A 130 -1.84 1.28 13.40
N HIS A 131 -1.38 0.06 13.65
CA HIS A 131 0.06 -0.24 13.72
C HIS A 131 0.70 0.04 12.37
N ARG A 132 1.74 0.87 12.37
CA ARG A 132 2.42 1.37 11.16
C ARG A 132 3.89 0.98 11.17
N ARG A 133 4.36 0.38 10.07
CA ARG A 133 5.78 0.19 9.76
C ARG A 133 6.18 1.09 8.60
N THR A 134 7.35 1.70 8.69
CA THR A 134 7.95 2.41 7.55
C THR A 134 9.08 1.55 6.99
N VAL A 135 9.01 1.24 5.70
CA VAL A 135 10.04 0.50 4.95
C VAL A 135 10.65 1.37 3.87
N THR A 136 11.82 0.99 3.34
CA THR A 136 12.35 1.52 2.09
C THR A 136 12.49 0.39 1.08
N TYR A 137 11.89 0.55 -0.10
CA TYR A 137 11.84 -0.53 -1.10
C TYR A 137 13.21 -1.08 -1.52
N CYS A 138 14.26 -0.27 -1.46
CA CYS A 138 15.61 -0.73 -1.75
C CYS A 138 16.16 -1.79 -0.79
N GLN A 139 15.67 -1.83 0.46
CA GLN A 139 15.97 -2.94 1.39
C GLN A 139 15.37 -4.28 0.93
N TYR A 140 14.49 -4.21 -0.07
CA TYR A 140 13.79 -5.34 -0.68
C TYR A 140 14.17 -5.54 -2.16
N GLY A 141 15.31 -4.98 -2.59
CA GLY A 141 15.88 -5.21 -3.93
C GLY A 141 15.44 -4.20 -5.00
N ASP A 142 14.72 -3.15 -4.64
CA ASP A 142 14.51 -2.00 -5.52
C ASP A 142 15.78 -1.17 -5.65
N THR A 143 16.01 -0.52 -6.78
CA THR A 143 17.12 0.43 -6.92
C THR A 143 16.77 1.82 -6.34
N ARG A 144 15.49 2.06 -6.02
CA ARG A 144 14.97 3.33 -5.51
C ARG A 144 14.86 3.28 -3.99
N MET A 145 15.37 4.31 -3.34
CA MET A 145 14.96 4.61 -1.97
C MET A 145 13.57 5.23 -1.99
N LYS A 146 12.53 4.38 -2.01
CA LYS A 146 11.13 4.77 -1.89
C LYS A 146 10.64 4.46 -0.46
N PRO A 147 10.60 5.45 0.46
CA PRO A 147 10.03 5.25 1.77
C PRO A 147 8.51 5.06 1.66
N THR A 148 8.02 4.02 2.30
CA THR A 148 6.62 3.60 2.25
C THR A 148 6.15 3.30 3.66
N ASP A 149 4.95 3.75 4.00
CA ASP A 149 4.24 3.35 5.21
C ASP A 149 3.30 2.19 4.90
N ILE A 150 3.28 1.20 5.78
CA ILE A 150 2.37 0.06 5.75
C ILE A 150 1.63 0.02 7.08
N TRP A 151 0.32 0.13 7.04
CA TRP A 151 -0.58 -0.06 8.17
C TRP A 151 -1.11 -1.49 8.15
N THR A 152 -1.16 -2.15 9.31
CA THR A 152 -1.56 -3.55 9.37
C THR A 152 -2.07 -3.94 10.76
N ASN A 153 -2.91 -4.98 10.85
CA ASN A 153 -3.17 -5.68 12.11
C ASN A 153 -2.10 -6.74 12.44
N PHE A 154 -1.14 -7.00 11.55
CA PHE A 154 -0.09 -7.99 11.77
C PHE A 154 1.04 -7.40 12.64
N THR A 155 0.78 -7.26 13.94
CA THR A 155 1.67 -6.55 14.88
C THR A 155 3.03 -7.21 15.09
N GLU A 156 3.09 -8.53 14.94
CA GLU A 156 4.29 -9.36 15.09
C GLU A 156 5.23 -9.24 13.89
N TRP A 157 4.79 -8.61 12.79
CA TRP A 157 5.64 -8.39 11.63
C TRP A 157 6.85 -7.53 11.99
N LYS A 158 8.02 -8.11 11.73
CA LYS A 158 9.34 -7.49 11.85
C LYS A 158 9.85 -7.13 10.46
N SER A 159 9.55 -5.93 10.01
CA SER A 159 10.06 -5.40 8.74
C SER A 159 11.56 -5.09 8.83
N LYS A 160 12.27 -5.10 7.71
CA LYS A 160 13.62 -4.50 7.63
C LYS A 160 13.59 -3.04 8.07
N ALA A 161 14.66 -2.60 8.71
CA ALA A 161 14.82 -1.20 9.09
C ALA A 161 14.92 -0.33 7.82
N PRO A 162 14.28 0.87 7.79
CA PRO A 162 14.43 1.78 6.66
C PRO A 162 15.86 2.29 6.58
N CYS A 163 16.39 2.35 5.37
CA CYS A 163 17.69 2.96 5.10
C CYS A 163 17.62 4.50 5.13
N LYS A 164 18.79 5.16 4.99
CA LYS A 164 18.92 6.62 4.87
C LYS A 164 19.56 7.01 3.54
N ASN A 165 19.46 8.29 3.20
CA ASN A 165 20.11 8.83 2.01
C ASN A 165 21.63 8.61 2.09
N GLY A 166 22.23 8.15 0.99
CA GLY A 166 23.68 7.90 0.89
C GLY A 166 24.10 6.46 1.22
N ASP A 167 23.19 5.61 1.72
CA ASP A 167 23.46 4.19 1.88
C ASP A 167 23.63 3.50 0.51
N SER A 168 24.49 2.49 0.42
CA SER A 168 24.84 1.80 -0.84
C SER A 168 23.73 0.94 -1.44
N CYS A 169 22.61 0.76 -0.74
CA CYS A 169 21.50 -0.09 -1.17
C CYS A 169 20.65 0.48 -2.32
N HIS A 170 20.85 1.74 -2.72
CA HIS A 170 20.05 2.40 -3.75
C HIS A 170 20.89 3.33 -4.62
N ILE A 171 20.36 3.68 -5.78
CA ILE A 171 20.96 4.70 -6.66
C ILE A 171 20.65 6.08 -6.07
N SER A 172 21.69 6.90 -5.92
CA SER A 172 21.54 8.28 -5.46
C SER A 172 20.60 9.07 -6.39
N ALA A 173 19.57 9.66 -5.80
CA ALA A 173 18.52 10.40 -6.49
C ALA A 173 18.12 11.66 -5.70
N PRO A 174 19.02 12.67 -5.59
CA PRO A 174 18.72 13.93 -4.93
C PRO A 174 17.57 14.67 -5.64
N ARG A 175 16.90 15.61 -4.95
CA ARG A 175 15.79 16.37 -5.56
C ARG A 175 16.23 17.03 -6.87
N GLY A 176 15.44 16.83 -7.92
CA GLY A 176 15.74 17.34 -9.27
C GLY A 176 16.57 16.36 -10.12
N SER A 177 16.98 15.20 -9.59
CA SER A 177 17.66 14.18 -10.37
C SER A 177 16.73 13.48 -11.36
N ARG A 178 17.30 13.08 -12.50
CA ARG A 178 16.66 12.14 -13.44
C ARG A 178 16.87 10.67 -13.04
N THR A 179 17.71 10.41 -12.04
CA THR A 179 17.87 9.09 -11.41
C THR A 179 16.78 8.89 -10.35
N GLY A 180 16.34 7.64 -10.11
CA GLY A 180 15.32 7.29 -9.12
C GLY A 180 13.86 7.35 -9.61
N THR A 181 12.90 7.45 -8.69
CA THR A 181 11.46 7.36 -9.00
C THR A 181 10.96 8.45 -9.97
N GLN A 182 11.60 9.63 -9.98
CA GLN A 182 11.24 10.74 -10.88
C GLN A 182 11.64 10.49 -12.34
N GLY A 183 12.65 9.65 -12.58
CA GLY A 183 13.12 9.29 -13.92
C GLY A 183 12.34 8.16 -14.60
N LEU A 184 11.47 7.48 -13.86
CA LEU A 184 10.67 6.39 -14.43
C LEU A 184 9.55 6.95 -15.30
N LYS A 185 9.43 6.38 -16.51
CA LYS A 185 8.29 6.60 -17.38
C LYS A 185 7.06 5.98 -16.73
N GLY A 186 5.90 6.63 -16.82
CA GLY A 186 4.62 6.05 -16.44
C GLY A 186 4.31 6.00 -14.93
N ALA A 187 3.02 5.92 -14.60
CA ALA A 187 2.57 5.68 -13.23
C ALA A 187 2.73 4.20 -12.81
N LYS A 188 2.69 3.29 -13.79
CA LYS A 188 2.79 1.84 -13.62
C LYS A 188 4.13 1.42 -13.00
N GLU A 189 5.25 1.81 -13.61
CA GLU A 189 6.60 1.51 -13.15
C GLU A 189 6.90 2.13 -11.77
N ARG A 190 6.33 3.31 -11.50
CA ARG A 190 6.45 3.99 -10.20
C ARG A 190 5.69 3.28 -9.07
N SER A 191 4.71 2.45 -9.43
CA SER A 191 3.80 1.79 -8.48
C SER A 191 4.18 0.33 -8.19
N VAL A 192 5.12 -0.26 -8.94
CA VAL A 192 5.61 -1.62 -8.66
C VAL A 192 6.19 -1.71 -7.25
N ILE A 193 5.71 -2.70 -6.49
CA ILE A 193 6.16 -3.04 -5.14
C ILE A 193 7.13 -4.24 -5.22
N PRO A 194 8.29 -4.22 -4.51
CA PRO A 194 9.28 -5.27 -4.59
C PRO A 194 8.78 -6.62 -4.07
N GLU A 195 9.07 -7.69 -4.81
CA GLU A 195 8.66 -9.05 -4.46
C GLU A 195 9.13 -9.47 -3.06
N ASN A 196 10.38 -9.14 -2.71
CA ASN A 196 10.99 -9.54 -1.45
C ASN A 196 10.27 -8.97 -0.21
N LEU A 197 9.52 -7.87 -0.35
CA LEU A 197 8.68 -7.36 0.75
C LEU A 197 7.56 -8.36 1.08
N PHE A 198 6.89 -8.87 0.05
CA PHE A 198 5.82 -9.84 0.22
C PHE A 198 6.36 -11.20 0.67
N ILE A 199 7.49 -11.66 0.12
CA ILE A 199 8.17 -12.89 0.56
C ILE A 199 8.41 -12.84 2.07
N GLU A 200 8.99 -11.74 2.58
CA GLU A 200 9.23 -11.57 4.02
C GLU A 200 7.93 -11.66 4.84
N ILE A 201 6.87 -10.98 4.39
CA ILE A 201 5.57 -11.01 5.06
C ILE A 201 5.02 -12.44 5.10
N PHE A 202 4.99 -13.14 3.96
CA PHE A 202 4.43 -14.49 3.89
C PHE A 202 5.25 -15.54 4.65
N GLU A 203 6.58 -15.41 4.67
CA GLU A 203 7.45 -16.25 5.51
C GLU A 203 7.16 -16.07 6.99
N GLN A 204 7.02 -14.82 7.46
CA GLN A 204 6.70 -14.54 8.86
C GLN A 204 5.28 -15.00 9.23
N LEU A 205 4.31 -14.82 8.34
CA LEU A 205 2.95 -15.35 8.52
C LEU A 205 2.91 -16.88 8.62
N SER A 206 3.76 -17.57 7.87
CA SER A 206 3.84 -19.04 7.89
C SER A 206 4.43 -19.55 9.20
N LYS A 207 5.51 -18.91 9.70
CA LYS A 207 6.13 -19.26 10.99
C LYS A 207 5.19 -19.15 12.19
N LEU A 208 4.19 -18.28 12.13
CA LEU A 208 3.20 -18.14 13.22
C LEU A 208 2.15 -19.25 13.24
N LYS A 209 1.97 -19.95 12.12
CA LYS A 209 1.10 -21.12 12.06
C LYS A 209 1.78 -22.34 12.69
N ASP A 210 3.09 -22.45 12.56
CA ASP A 210 3.85 -23.59 13.09
C ASP A 210 4.08 -23.50 14.62
N ASN A 211 3.80 -22.33 15.22
CA ASN A 211 3.95 -22.07 16.66
C ASN A 211 2.61 -22.07 17.43
N LYS A 212 1.52 -22.50 16.81
CA LYS A 212 0.18 -22.63 17.41
C LYS A 212 -0.36 -24.03 17.19
#